data_AF-A0A074Z7F9-F1
#
_entry.id   AF-A0A074Z7F9-F1
#
_cell.length_a   1.000
_cell.length_b   1.000
_cell.length_c   1.000
_cell.angle_alpha   90.00
_cell.angle_beta   90.00
_cell.angle_gamma   90.00
#
_symmetry.space_group_name_H-M   'P 1'
#
loop_
_entity.id
_entity.type
_entity.pdbx_description
1 polymer ?
#
loop_
_entity_poly.entity_id
_entity_poly.type
_entity_poly.pdbx_seq_one_letter_code
_entity_poly.pdbx_strand_id
1 'polypeptide(L)'
;MEANLHGIELMIDVFMRLDKANPDGVNKEELIRECEAQKLDAEQVTKWLERFGMKTIRMDEFCSQFGFNLKEMILEEVERANARSGEAPKLSEDIELISTTMSMTKQVEITEKFKTLVNESGEDEAKAGLIPKKMKEYLDETFEHGWQVVMVEGKYWMHFSHEPFTSLQFRYNDYICLVWRTPEN
;
A
#
# COMPACT_ATOMS: atom_id res chain seq x y z
N MET A 1 -10.43 -9.27 4.97
CA MET A 1 -9.65 -8.52 5.97
C MET A 1 -9.25 -7.22 5.30
N GLU A 2 -9.48 -6.07 5.94
CA GLU A 2 -9.17 -4.74 5.36
C GLU A 2 -7.69 -4.39 5.59
N ALA A 3 -7.13 -3.47 4.80
CA ALA A 3 -5.75 -3.01 4.93
C ALA A 3 -5.50 -2.34 6.29
N ASN A 4 -4.34 -2.61 6.90
CA ASN A 4 -3.97 -2.06 8.22
C ASN A 4 -3.29 -0.71 8.05
N LEU A 5 -4.07 0.35 7.80
CA LEU A 5 -3.53 1.69 7.61
C LEU A 5 -3.23 2.37 8.95
N HIS A 6 -2.13 3.11 9.00
CA HIS A 6 -1.77 3.91 10.16
C HIS A 6 -1.05 5.21 9.77
N GLY A 7 -1.12 6.22 10.64
CA GLY A 7 -0.39 7.48 10.45
C GLY A 7 -0.72 8.12 9.10
N ILE A 8 0.31 8.34 8.28
CA ILE A 8 0.18 9.04 6.99
C ILE A 8 -0.76 8.30 6.02
N GLU A 9 -0.76 6.96 6.01
CA GLU A 9 -1.59 6.18 5.08
C GLU A 9 -3.08 6.33 5.37
N LEU A 10 -3.44 6.37 6.66
CA LEU A 10 -4.82 6.59 7.08
C LEU A 10 -5.28 8.01 6.71
N MET A 11 -4.41 9.01 6.89
CA MET A 11 -4.69 10.37 6.44
C MET A 11 -4.88 10.43 4.91
N ILE A 12 -4.03 9.76 4.14
CA ILE A 12 -4.17 9.73 2.67
C ILE A 12 -5.50 9.08 2.27
N ASP A 13 -5.91 7.97 2.92
CA ASP A 13 -7.22 7.35 2.63
C ASP A 13 -8.40 8.27 2.99
N VAL A 14 -8.33 9.01 4.12
CA VAL A 14 -9.31 10.04 4.46
C VAL A 14 -9.36 11.13 3.40
N PHE A 15 -8.20 11.65 2.99
CA PHE A 15 -8.08 12.68 1.96
C PHE A 15 -8.73 12.21 0.65
N MET A 16 -8.37 11.00 0.18
CA MET A 16 -8.93 10.38 -1.02
C MET A 16 -10.46 10.29 -1.00
N ARG A 17 -11.04 9.92 0.16
CA ARG A 17 -12.51 9.86 0.30
C ARG A 17 -13.17 11.23 0.23
N LEU A 18 -12.54 12.25 0.79
CA LEU A 18 -13.04 13.62 0.73
C LEU A 18 -12.87 14.26 -0.64
N ASP A 19 -11.74 14.03 -1.32
CA ASP A 19 -11.45 14.61 -2.64
C ASP A 19 -12.46 14.10 -3.67
N LYS A 20 -12.77 12.79 -3.64
CA LYS A 20 -13.79 12.19 -4.50
C LYS A 20 -15.19 12.78 -4.29
N ALA A 21 -15.50 13.21 -3.07
CA ALA A 21 -16.79 13.83 -2.75
C ALA A 21 -16.85 15.31 -3.15
N ASN A 22 -15.71 15.96 -3.36
CA ASN A 22 -15.58 17.41 -3.50
C ASN A 22 -14.74 17.79 -4.73
N PRO A 23 -15.37 18.11 -5.88
CA PRO A 23 -14.64 18.43 -7.11
C PRO A 23 -13.81 19.73 -7.01
N ASP A 24 -14.12 20.61 -6.07
CA ASP A 24 -13.37 21.85 -5.82
C ASP A 24 -12.13 21.64 -4.92
N GLY A 25 -11.94 20.41 -4.43
CA GLY A 25 -10.86 19.99 -3.52
C GLY A 25 -11.30 19.88 -2.06
N VAL A 26 -10.42 19.31 -1.24
CA VAL A 26 -10.67 18.99 0.17
C VAL A 26 -10.45 20.21 1.07
N ASN A 27 -11.44 20.55 1.88
CA ASN A 27 -11.30 21.61 2.88
C ASN A 27 -10.47 21.13 4.09
N LYS A 28 -9.53 21.96 4.56
CA LYS A 28 -8.69 21.63 5.73
C LYS A 28 -9.49 21.34 7.01
N GLU A 29 -10.53 22.11 7.31
CA GLU A 29 -11.33 21.94 8.52
C GLU A 29 -12.14 20.64 8.47
N GLU A 30 -12.59 20.24 7.28
CA GLU A 30 -13.26 18.97 7.03
C GLU A 30 -12.28 17.79 7.21
N LEU A 31 -11.09 17.91 6.62
CA LEU A 31 -10.03 16.90 6.75
C LEU A 31 -9.59 16.70 8.21
N ILE A 32 -9.42 17.77 8.99
CA ILE A 32 -9.11 17.67 10.42
C ILE A 32 -10.20 16.89 11.14
N ARG A 33 -11.46 17.25 10.92
CA ARG A 33 -12.61 16.61 11.58
C ARG A 33 -12.69 15.12 11.26
N GLU A 34 -12.49 14.74 10.00
CA GLU A 34 -12.50 13.33 9.59
C GLU A 34 -11.30 12.56 10.14
N CYS A 35 -10.12 13.18 10.19
CA CYS A 35 -8.94 12.57 10.81
C CYS A 35 -9.15 12.35 12.32
N GLU A 36 -9.72 13.33 13.03
CA GLU A 36 -10.08 13.22 14.45
C GLU A 36 -11.10 12.09 14.69
N ALA A 37 -12.10 11.98 13.83
CA ALA A 37 -13.10 10.90 13.88
C ALA A 37 -12.46 9.51 13.76
N GLN A 38 -11.33 9.41 13.07
CA GLN A 38 -10.55 8.18 12.92
C GLN A 38 -9.43 8.01 13.95
N LYS A 39 -9.39 8.90 14.96
CA LYS A 39 -8.41 8.87 16.06
C LYS A 39 -6.96 9.01 15.58
N LEU A 40 -6.76 9.72 14.47
CA LEU A 40 -5.42 10.18 14.10
C LEU A 40 -4.92 11.19 15.13
N ASP A 41 -3.61 11.18 15.35
CA ASP A 41 -2.97 12.10 16.28
C ASP A 41 -3.06 13.55 15.77
N ALA A 42 -3.71 14.41 16.55
CA ALA A 42 -3.99 15.79 16.16
C ALA A 42 -2.72 16.60 15.92
N GLU A 43 -1.63 16.31 16.65
CA GLU A 43 -0.35 16.98 16.47
C GLU A 43 0.28 16.60 15.11
N GLN A 44 0.23 15.32 14.74
CA GLN A 44 0.67 14.84 13.42
C GLN A 44 -0.15 15.46 12.29
N VAL A 45 -1.48 15.46 12.41
CA VAL A 45 -2.37 16.05 11.40
C VAL A 45 -2.09 17.54 11.23
N THR A 46 -1.91 18.28 12.33
CA THR A 46 -1.58 19.72 12.28
C THR A 46 -0.26 19.95 11.55
N LYS A 47 0.80 19.23 11.93
CA LYS A 47 2.13 19.31 11.31
C LYS A 47 2.12 19.00 9.81
N TRP A 48 1.26 18.08 9.37
CA TRP A 48 1.08 17.78 7.95
C TRP A 48 0.38 18.92 7.22
N LEU A 49 -0.66 19.51 7.83
CA LEU A 49 -1.45 20.58 7.22
C LEU A 49 -0.74 21.93 7.17
N GLU A 50 0.31 22.14 7.96
CA GLU A 50 1.20 23.31 7.90
C GLU A 50 1.89 23.46 6.52
N ARG A 51 2.06 22.37 5.78
CA ARG A 51 2.69 22.39 4.44
C ARG A 51 1.84 23.10 3.38
N PHE A 52 0.56 23.28 3.65
CA PHE A 52 -0.40 23.83 2.70
C PHE A 52 -0.70 25.29 3.04
N GLY A 53 -0.62 26.20 2.08
CA GLY A 53 -0.96 27.62 2.30
C GLY A 53 -2.45 27.93 2.15
N MET A 54 -3.17 27.10 1.39
CA MET A 54 -4.56 27.33 1.01
C MET A 54 -5.54 26.65 1.97
N LYS A 55 -6.80 27.12 1.99
CA LYS A 55 -7.88 26.49 2.77
C LYS A 55 -8.38 25.17 2.17
N THR A 56 -8.22 25.03 0.86
CA THR A 56 -8.64 23.87 0.08
C THR A 56 -7.41 23.25 -0.55
N ILE A 57 -7.30 21.93 -0.48
CA ILE A 57 -6.16 21.15 -0.96
C ILE A 57 -6.70 20.22 -2.05
N ARG A 58 -6.06 20.23 -3.22
CA ARG A 58 -6.36 19.26 -4.30
C ARG A 58 -5.35 18.13 -4.31
N MET A 59 -5.70 17.00 -4.94
CA MET A 59 -4.82 15.82 -5.03
C MET A 59 -3.44 16.12 -5.64
N ASP A 60 -3.36 17.00 -6.64
CA ASP A 60 -2.08 17.41 -7.26
C ASP A 60 -1.17 18.15 -6.27
N GLU A 61 -1.73 19.11 -5.52
CA GLU A 61 -1.02 19.85 -4.47
C GLU A 61 -0.60 18.92 -3.33
N PHE A 62 -1.51 18.02 -2.92
CA PHE A 62 -1.24 17.02 -1.89
C PHE A 62 -0.04 16.15 -2.26
N CYS A 63 -0.06 15.54 -3.45
CA CYS A 63 1.03 14.71 -3.94
C CYS A 63 2.35 15.50 -4.01
N SER A 64 2.31 16.74 -4.50
CA SER A 64 3.50 17.59 -4.59
C SER A 64 4.14 17.91 -3.24
N GLN A 65 3.36 18.13 -2.17
CA GLN A 65 3.88 18.48 -0.84
C GLN A 65 4.48 17.30 -0.07
N PHE A 66 4.03 16.09 -0.40
CA PHE A 66 4.53 14.86 0.23
C PHE A 66 5.50 14.07 -0.64
N GLY A 67 5.72 14.49 -1.89
CA GLY A 67 6.61 13.80 -2.83
C GLY A 67 6.00 12.50 -3.39
N PHE A 68 4.66 12.39 -3.39
CA PHE A 68 3.99 11.21 -3.94
C PHE A 68 3.80 11.34 -5.45
N ASN A 69 3.82 10.19 -6.14
CA ASN A 69 3.47 10.14 -7.55
C ASN A 69 1.95 10.29 -7.72
N LEU A 70 1.53 11.37 -8.40
CA LEU A 70 0.11 11.67 -8.61
C LEU A 70 -0.63 10.55 -9.36
N LYS A 71 0.01 9.92 -10.34
CA LYS A 71 -0.63 8.84 -11.11
C LYS A 71 -0.84 7.60 -10.25
N GLU A 72 0.15 7.23 -9.45
CA GLU A 72 0.01 6.12 -8.50
C GLU A 72 -1.08 6.39 -7.46
N MET A 73 -1.17 7.63 -6.95
CA MET A 73 -2.21 8.00 -5.98
C MET A 73 -3.62 7.98 -6.57
N ILE A 74 -3.80 8.47 -7.79
CA ILE A 74 -5.10 8.38 -8.48
C ILE A 74 -5.49 6.91 -8.71
N LEU A 75 -4.55 6.06 -9.12
CA LEU A 75 -4.82 4.64 -9.30
C LEU A 75 -5.20 3.97 -7.97
N GLU A 76 -4.45 4.25 -6.91
CA GLU A 76 -4.71 3.75 -5.56
C GLU A 76 -6.11 4.16 -5.06
N GLU A 77 -6.52 5.41 -5.30
CA GLU A 77 -7.86 5.89 -4.96
C GLU A 77 -8.94 5.07 -5.69
N VAL A 78 -8.77 4.85 -7.00
CA VAL A 78 -9.71 4.07 -7.82
C VAL A 78 -9.83 2.65 -7.30
N GLU A 79 -8.71 1.97 -7.06
CA GLU A 79 -8.69 0.59 -6.55
C GLU A 79 -9.37 0.47 -5.18
N ARG A 80 -9.10 1.43 -4.28
CA ARG A 80 -9.76 1.48 -2.96
C ARG A 80 -11.25 1.79 -3.07
N ALA A 81 -11.65 2.64 -4.01
CA ALA A 81 -13.05 2.92 -4.25
C ALA A 81 -13.79 1.67 -4.76
N ASN A 82 -13.18 0.92 -5.67
CA ASN A 82 -13.73 -0.34 -6.17
C ASN A 82 -13.84 -1.38 -5.06
N ALA A 83 -12.88 -1.42 -4.13
CA ALA A 83 -12.98 -2.28 -2.94
C ALA A 83 -14.19 -1.92 -2.08
N ARG A 84 -14.44 -0.62 -1.85
CA ARG A 84 -15.60 -0.15 -1.08
C ARG A 84 -16.94 -0.41 -1.77
N SER A 85 -16.99 -0.43 -3.10
CA SER A 85 -18.19 -0.80 -3.87
C SER A 85 -18.41 -2.32 -4.00
N GLY A 86 -17.47 -3.14 -3.50
CA GLY A 86 -17.53 -4.59 -3.62
C GLY A 86 -17.11 -5.13 -5.00
N GLU A 87 -16.46 -4.31 -5.81
CA GLU A 87 -15.98 -4.64 -7.16
C GLU A 87 -14.50 -5.05 -7.18
N ALA A 88 -13.81 -5.03 -6.03
CA ALA A 88 -12.43 -5.49 -5.95
C ALA A 88 -12.29 -6.99 -6.24
N PRO A 89 -11.14 -7.41 -6.81
CA PRO A 89 -10.83 -8.82 -6.95
C PRO A 89 -10.71 -9.49 -5.57
N LYS A 90 -10.80 -10.81 -5.55
CA LYS A 90 -10.72 -11.60 -4.32
C LYS A 90 -9.36 -12.28 -4.22
N LEU A 91 -8.78 -12.22 -3.04
CA LEU A 91 -7.61 -13.00 -2.69
C LEU A 91 -7.94 -14.50 -2.76
N SER A 92 -6.98 -15.30 -3.21
CA SER A 92 -7.15 -16.74 -3.24
C SER A 92 -7.21 -17.32 -1.83
N GLU A 93 -7.98 -18.40 -1.66
CA GLU A 93 -8.24 -19.01 -0.35
C GLU A 93 -6.99 -19.67 0.28
N ASP A 94 -5.99 -19.97 -0.53
CA ASP A 94 -4.69 -20.54 -0.11
C ASP A 94 -3.68 -19.48 0.36
N ILE A 95 -4.02 -18.19 0.26
CA ILE A 95 -3.22 -17.10 0.78
C ILE A 95 -3.68 -16.74 2.18
N GLU A 96 -2.76 -16.87 3.14
CA GLU A 96 -2.95 -16.31 4.47
C GLU A 96 -2.30 -14.92 4.53
N LEU A 97 -3.13 -13.89 4.53
CA LEU A 97 -2.67 -12.51 4.68
C LEU A 97 -2.20 -12.26 6.12
N ILE A 98 -0.97 -11.76 6.28
CA ILE A 98 -0.38 -11.44 7.58
C ILE A 98 -0.54 -9.95 7.89
N SER A 99 -0.14 -9.08 6.96
CA SER A 99 -0.27 -7.63 7.09
C SER A 99 -0.14 -6.98 5.73
N THR A 100 -0.85 -5.87 5.50
CA THR A 100 -0.71 -5.10 4.27
C THR A 100 -1.24 -3.68 4.43
N THR A 101 -0.64 -2.77 3.68
CA THR A 101 -1.15 -1.41 3.47
C THR A 101 -1.65 -1.19 2.04
N MET A 102 -1.48 -2.17 1.14
CA MET A 102 -1.81 -2.06 -0.29
C MET A 102 -3.32 -2.21 -0.57
N SER A 103 -3.77 -1.72 -1.72
CA SER A 103 -5.10 -2.00 -2.27
C SER A 103 -5.32 -3.49 -2.54
N MET A 104 -6.58 -3.94 -2.55
CA MET A 104 -6.91 -5.35 -2.80
C MET A 104 -6.48 -5.82 -4.20
N THR A 105 -6.55 -4.94 -5.20
CA THR A 105 -6.09 -5.23 -6.56
C THR A 105 -4.61 -5.63 -6.58
N LYS A 106 -3.76 -4.82 -5.94
CA LYS A 106 -2.32 -5.09 -5.84
C LYS A 106 -2.03 -6.34 -5.01
N GLN A 107 -2.78 -6.57 -3.92
CA GLN A 107 -2.64 -7.79 -3.13
C GLN A 107 -2.85 -9.04 -3.99
N VAL A 108 -3.92 -9.07 -4.80
CA VAL A 108 -4.22 -10.21 -5.69
C VAL A 108 -3.13 -10.38 -6.74
N GLU A 109 -2.72 -9.29 -7.40
CA GLU A 109 -1.71 -9.33 -8.45
C GLU A 109 -0.36 -9.87 -7.93
N ILE A 110 0.11 -9.38 -6.79
CA ILE A 110 1.40 -9.77 -6.21
C ILE A 110 1.34 -11.21 -5.69
N THR A 111 0.25 -11.61 -5.03
CA THR A 111 0.13 -12.96 -4.47
C THR A 111 0.00 -14.02 -5.56
N GLU A 112 -0.76 -13.77 -6.63
CA GLU A 112 -0.86 -14.68 -7.76
C GLU A 112 0.46 -14.81 -8.53
N LYS A 113 1.22 -13.72 -8.66
CA LYS A 113 2.58 -13.79 -9.21
C LYS A 113 3.49 -14.67 -8.35
N PHE A 114 3.47 -14.50 -7.03
CA PHE A 114 4.26 -15.32 -6.11
C PHE A 114 3.88 -16.79 -6.20
N LYS A 115 2.58 -17.12 -6.20
CA LYS A 115 2.07 -18.48 -6.38
C LYS A 115 2.59 -19.13 -7.66
N THR A 116 2.55 -18.39 -8.75
CA THR A 116 3.07 -18.85 -10.05
C THR A 116 4.54 -19.24 -9.92
N LEU A 117 5.37 -18.39 -9.30
CA LEU A 117 6.81 -18.65 -9.14
C LEU A 117 7.10 -19.84 -8.22
N VAL A 118 6.34 -20.01 -7.13
CA VAL A 118 6.48 -21.15 -6.21
C VAL A 118 6.06 -22.46 -6.89
N ASN A 119 4.98 -22.43 -7.66
CA ASN A 119 4.51 -23.62 -8.38
C ASN A 119 5.48 -24.02 -9.51
N GLU A 120 6.13 -23.04 -10.15
CA GLU A 120 7.18 -23.27 -11.16
C GLU A 120 8.50 -23.80 -10.57
N SER A 121 8.82 -23.47 -9.32
CA SER A 121 10.02 -24.03 -8.67
C SER A 121 9.85 -25.49 -8.30
N GLY A 122 8.64 -25.92 -7.93
CA GLY A 122 8.40 -27.27 -7.41
C GLY A 122 9.26 -27.55 -6.17
N GLU A 123 9.87 -28.73 -6.11
CA GLU A 123 10.78 -29.15 -5.02
C GLU A 123 12.25 -28.70 -5.24
N ASP A 124 12.54 -27.91 -6.27
CA ASP A 124 13.90 -27.45 -6.59
C ASP A 124 14.28 -26.24 -5.72
N GLU A 125 15.05 -26.49 -4.66
CA GLU A 125 15.54 -25.46 -3.73
C GLU A 125 16.34 -24.35 -4.44
N ALA A 126 17.09 -24.68 -5.50
CA ALA A 126 17.87 -23.68 -6.23
C ALA A 126 16.96 -22.72 -7.00
N LYS A 127 15.83 -23.22 -7.53
CA LYS A 127 14.79 -22.36 -8.13
C LYS A 127 14.01 -21.59 -7.08
N ALA A 128 13.69 -22.20 -5.95
CA ALA A 128 13.00 -21.53 -4.84
C ALA A 128 13.83 -20.35 -4.31
N GLY A 129 15.15 -20.52 -4.18
CA GLY A 129 16.08 -19.45 -3.79
C GLY A 129 16.14 -18.26 -4.75
N LEU A 130 15.67 -18.40 -5.99
CA LEU A 130 15.60 -17.31 -6.97
C LEU A 130 14.27 -16.54 -6.95
N ILE A 131 13.26 -17.02 -6.24
CA ILE A 131 11.93 -16.38 -6.16
C ILE A 131 12.01 -14.94 -5.65
N PRO A 132 12.74 -14.62 -4.56
CA PRO A 132 12.83 -13.23 -4.08
C PRO A 132 13.36 -12.27 -5.14
N LYS A 133 14.36 -12.70 -5.90
CA LYS A 133 14.94 -11.91 -7.00
C LYS A 133 13.91 -11.69 -8.12
N LYS A 134 13.24 -12.75 -8.57
CA LYS A 134 12.22 -12.65 -9.63
C LYS A 134 11.03 -11.79 -9.22
N MET A 135 10.62 -11.87 -7.95
CA MET A 135 9.58 -11.02 -7.39
C MET A 135 10.02 -9.56 -7.37
N LYS A 136 11.24 -9.27 -6.93
CA LYS A 136 11.78 -7.90 -6.95
C LYS A 136 11.79 -7.33 -8.37
N GLU A 137 12.31 -8.08 -9.34
CA GLU A 137 12.34 -7.67 -10.76
C GLU A 137 10.94 -7.35 -11.27
N TYR A 138 9.96 -8.22 -11.01
CA TYR A 138 8.57 -8.00 -11.39
C TYR A 138 7.95 -6.75 -10.74
N LEU A 139 8.18 -6.55 -9.44
CA LEU A 139 7.63 -5.41 -8.71
C LEU A 139 8.26 -4.10 -9.19
N ASP A 140 9.58 -4.09 -9.40
CA ASP A 140 10.31 -2.93 -9.91
C ASP A 140 9.87 -2.55 -11.35
N GLU A 141 9.49 -3.53 -12.17
CA GLU A 141 8.96 -3.31 -13.53
C GLU A 141 7.49 -2.83 -13.54
N THR A 142 6.70 -3.23 -12.54
CA THR A 142 5.24 -3.02 -12.53
C THR A 142 4.82 -1.81 -11.68
N PHE A 143 5.48 -1.58 -10.55
CA PHE A 143 5.08 -0.64 -9.49
C PHE A 143 6.23 0.31 -9.09
N GLU A 144 7.01 0.75 -10.07
CA GLU A 144 8.23 1.57 -9.89
C GLU A 144 9.34 0.88 -9.07
N HIS A 145 10.55 1.44 -9.12
CA HIS A 145 11.73 0.86 -8.49
C HIS A 145 11.72 1.02 -6.96
N GLY A 146 12.56 0.22 -6.28
CA GLY A 146 12.84 0.37 -4.85
C GLY A 146 12.26 -0.74 -3.97
N TRP A 147 11.77 -1.82 -4.57
CA TRP A 147 11.17 -2.93 -3.83
C TRP A 147 12.20 -3.79 -3.12
N GLN A 148 11.87 -4.18 -1.89
CA GLN A 148 12.59 -5.18 -1.12
C GLN A 148 11.70 -6.41 -1.01
N VAL A 149 12.29 -7.59 -1.23
CA VAL A 149 11.57 -8.87 -1.15
C VAL A 149 12.36 -9.81 -0.25
N VAL A 150 11.68 -10.36 0.76
CA VAL A 150 12.23 -11.39 1.64
C VAL A 150 11.28 -12.57 1.64
N MET A 151 11.84 -13.77 1.45
CA MET A 151 11.14 -15.03 1.59
C MET A 151 11.71 -15.78 2.78
N VAL A 152 10.83 -16.28 3.65
CA VAL A 152 11.20 -16.93 4.91
C VAL A 152 10.44 -18.23 5.06
N GLU A 153 11.14 -19.28 5.46
CA GLU A 153 10.56 -20.49 6.02
C GLU A 153 10.69 -20.42 7.55
N GLY A 154 9.56 -20.34 8.26
CA GLY A 154 9.52 -20.28 9.73
C GLY A 154 8.96 -18.99 10.32
N LYS A 155 9.69 -18.38 11.27
CA LYS A 155 9.24 -17.21 12.05
C LYS A 155 10.16 -16.01 11.81
N TYR A 156 9.59 -14.81 11.85
CA TYR A 156 10.32 -13.55 11.69
C TYR A 156 9.80 -12.49 12.66
N TRP A 157 10.65 -11.50 12.94
CA TRP A 157 10.30 -10.25 13.61
C TRP A 157 10.97 -9.12 12.86
N MET A 158 10.22 -8.05 12.57
CA MET A 158 10.76 -6.90 11.87
C MET A 158 10.13 -5.61 12.36
N HIS A 159 10.87 -4.51 12.22
CA HIS A 159 10.37 -3.16 12.36
C HIS A 159 10.99 -2.34 11.23
N PHE A 160 10.16 -1.70 10.41
CA PHE A 160 10.59 -1.01 9.21
C PHE A 160 9.66 0.16 8.90
N SER A 161 10.16 1.08 8.09
CA SER A 161 9.38 2.13 7.45
C SER A 161 9.36 1.86 5.95
N HIS A 162 8.25 2.16 5.31
CA HIS A 162 8.02 1.95 3.88
C HIS A 162 7.24 3.13 3.31
N GLU A 163 7.23 3.24 2.00
CA GLU A 163 6.37 4.21 1.33
C GLU A 163 4.89 3.87 1.53
N PRO A 164 4.00 4.86 1.62
CA PRO A 164 2.57 4.62 1.80
C PRO A 164 1.99 3.65 0.77
N PHE A 165 1.18 2.70 1.24
CA PHE A 165 0.45 1.72 0.43
C PHE A 165 1.33 0.73 -0.36
N THR A 166 2.59 0.56 0.04
CA THR A 166 3.53 -0.32 -0.67
C THR A 166 4.04 -1.49 0.18
N SER A 167 3.34 -1.92 1.24
CA SER A 167 3.74 -3.09 2.02
C SER A 167 2.74 -4.23 2.01
N LEU A 168 3.25 -5.45 1.85
CA LEU A 168 2.45 -6.67 1.85
C LEU A 168 3.23 -7.84 2.44
N GLN A 169 2.58 -8.56 3.35
CA GLN A 169 3.09 -9.72 4.06
C GLN A 169 2.03 -10.80 4.01
N PHE A 170 2.39 -11.97 3.50
CA PHE A 170 1.47 -13.08 3.35
C PHE A 170 2.21 -14.41 3.42
N ARG A 171 1.46 -15.49 3.63
CA ARG A 171 1.94 -16.86 3.58
C ARG A 171 1.22 -17.62 2.47
N TYR A 172 1.99 -18.40 1.74
CA TYR A 172 1.50 -19.38 0.77
C TYR A 172 2.32 -20.66 0.95
N ASN A 173 1.64 -21.76 1.26
CA ASN A 173 2.28 -23.00 1.73
C ASN A 173 3.19 -22.73 2.94
N ASP A 174 4.42 -23.25 2.91
CA ASP A 174 5.41 -23.09 3.99
C ASP A 174 6.21 -21.78 3.89
N TYR A 175 5.98 -20.98 2.84
CA TYR A 175 6.72 -19.75 2.58
C TYR A 175 5.96 -18.52 3.06
N ILE A 176 6.66 -17.68 3.81
CA ILE A 176 6.24 -16.31 4.13
C ILE A 176 6.95 -15.37 3.17
N CYS A 177 6.18 -14.54 2.46
CA CYS A 177 6.69 -13.51 1.59
C CYS A 177 6.42 -12.13 2.20
N LEU A 178 7.47 -11.32 2.26
CA LEU A 178 7.47 -9.95 2.76
C LEU A 178 7.93 -9.06 1.61
N VAL A 179 7.09 -8.12 1.20
CA VAL A 179 7.43 -7.13 0.17
C VAL A 179 7.15 -5.73 0.69
N TRP A 180 8.08 -4.81 0.46
CA TRP A 180 7.86 -3.39 0.71
C TRP A 180 8.68 -2.49 -0.21
N ARG A 181 8.20 -1.29 -0.53
CA ARG A 181 8.98 -0.26 -1.22
C ARG A 181 9.64 0.68 -0.20
N THR A 182 10.92 0.98 -0.42
CA THR A 182 11.68 1.94 0.39
C THR A 182 11.77 3.29 -0.34
N PRO A 183 11.66 4.42 0.37
CA PRO A 183 11.83 5.73 -0.25
C PRO A 183 13.18 5.86 -0.96
N GLU A 184 13.16 6.32 -2.22
CA GLU A 184 14.38 6.80 -2.87
C GLU A 184 14.71 8.18 -2.29
N ASN A 185 15.91 8.32 -1.70
CA ASN A 185 16.38 9.57 -1.08
C ASN A 185 16.56 10.70 -2.10
#